data_AF-A0A6C0F499-F1
#
_entry.id   AF-A0A6C0F499-F1
#
_cell.length_a   1.000
_cell.length_b   1.000
_cell.length_c   1.000
_cell.angle_alpha   90.00
_cell.angle_beta   90.00
_cell.angle_gamma   90.00
#
_symmetry.space_group_name_H-M   'P 1'
#
loop_
_entity.id
_entity.type
_entity.pdbx_description
1 polymer ?
#
loop_
_entity_poly.entity_id
_entity_poly.type
_entity_poly.pdbx_seq_one_letter_code
_entity_poly.pdbx_strand_id
1 'polypeptide(L)'
;MNRSRKEALKERLDRLDANEHAQIFNVIKKYTESFTKTQSGVLISSDVLPDACLVEMEKMVTFYLDQHKQMEADEAERKTYERR
;
A
#
# COMPACT_ATOMS: atom_id res chain seq x y z
N MET A 1 16.62 1.74 5.18
CA MET A 1 16.10 1.59 3.81
C MET A 1 16.61 2.77 2.99
N ASN A 2 17.12 2.57 1.77
CA ASN A 2 17.66 3.66 0.97
C ASN A 2 16.56 4.56 0.36
N ARG A 3 16.92 5.78 -0.03
CA ARG A 3 15.98 6.80 -0.54
C ARG A 3 15.16 6.32 -1.73
N SER A 4 15.80 5.67 -2.71
CA SER A 4 15.13 5.20 -3.92
C SER A 4 14.02 4.17 -3.62
N ARG A 5 14.22 3.27 -2.64
CA ARG A 5 13.16 2.35 -2.21
C ARG A 5 12.03 3.06 -1.49
N LYS A 6 12.32 4.12 -0.72
CA LYS A 6 11.27 4.91 -0.04
C LYS A 6 10.38 5.63 -1.06
N GLU A 7 10.99 6.21 -2.09
CA GLU A 7 10.28 6.86 -3.20
C GLU A 7 9.42 5.86 -3.97
N ALA A 8 9.97 4.69 -4.34
CA ALA A 8 9.21 3.65 -5.01
C ALA A 8 8.05 3.09 -4.16
N LEU A 9 8.24 2.94 -2.85
CA LEU A 9 7.18 2.52 -1.93
C LEU A 9 6.04 3.55 -1.90
N LYS A 10 6.38 4.84 -1.89
CA LYS A 10 5.40 5.93 -1.91
C LYS A 10 4.56 5.90 -3.19
N GLU A 11 5.19 5.78 -4.36
CA GLU A 11 4.47 5.67 -5.64
C GLU A 11 3.54 4.46 -5.71
N ARG A 12 3.92 3.35 -5.08
CA ARG A 12 3.08 2.14 -5.02
C ARG A 12 1.91 2.31 -4.06
N LEU A 13 2.11 2.99 -2.92
CA LEU A 13 1.04 3.31 -1.98
C LEU A 13 -0.04 4.17 -2.65
N ASP A 14 0.33 5.11 -3.51
CA ASP A 14 -0.64 5.97 -4.22
C ASP A 14 -1.59 5.18 -5.17
N ARG A 15 -1.26 3.93 -5.49
CA ARG A 15 -2.10 3.04 -6.32
C ARG A 15 -3.09 2.19 -5.53
N LEU A 16 -2.97 2.19 -4.22
CA LEU A 16 -3.84 1.43 -3.33
C LEU A 16 -5.13 2.19 -3.03
N ASP A 17 -6.19 1.47 -2.69
CA ASP A 17 -7.47 2.07 -2.31
C ASP A 17 -7.51 2.49 -0.82
N ALA A 18 -8.59 3.17 -0.43
CA ALA A 18 -8.75 3.72 0.91
C ALA A 18 -8.73 2.64 2.01
N ASN A 19 -9.26 1.44 1.76
CA ASN A 19 -9.26 0.35 2.73
C ASN A 19 -7.86 -0.23 2.90
N GLU A 20 -7.13 -0.40 1.80
CA GLU A 20 -5.73 -0.83 1.82
C GLU A 20 -4.85 0.18 2.54
N HIS A 21 -5.06 1.49 2.30
CA HIS A 21 -4.41 2.56 3.06
C HIS A 21 -4.69 2.45 4.57
N ALA A 22 -5.94 2.15 4.95
CA ALA A 22 -6.29 1.95 6.35
C ALA A 22 -5.57 0.74 6.97
N GLN A 23 -5.42 -0.36 6.23
CA GLN A 23 -4.65 -1.53 6.70
C GLN A 23 -3.17 -1.24 6.84
N ILE A 24 -2.57 -0.55 5.87
CA ILE A 24 -1.18 -0.07 5.97
C ILE A 24 -1.01 0.82 7.20
N PHE A 25 -1.96 1.73 7.45
CA PHE A 25 -1.90 2.61 8.62
C PHE A 25 -1.97 1.83 9.95
N ASN A 26 -2.75 0.74 10.02
CA ASN A 26 -2.78 -0.13 11.20
C ASN A 26 -1.43 -0.78 11.49
N VAL A 27 -0.63 -1.10 10.45
CA VAL A 27 0.74 -1.56 10.64
C VAL A 27 1.62 -0.44 11.16
N ILE A 28 1.57 0.74 10.56
CA ILE A 28 2.40 1.88 10.98
C ILE A 28 2.16 2.23 12.46
N LYS A 29 0.91 2.15 12.92
CA LYS A 29 0.53 2.37 14.32
C LYS A 29 1.21 1.44 15.33
N LYS A 30 1.69 0.26 14.91
CA LYS A 30 2.46 -0.64 15.78
C LYS A 30 3.88 -0.13 16.05
N TYR A 31 4.39 0.73 15.17
CA TYR A 31 5.76 1.22 15.18
C TYR A 31 5.89 2.70 15.54
N THR A 32 4.81 3.47 15.46
CA THR A 32 4.81 4.89 15.85
C THR A 32 3.42 5.36 16.27
N GLU A 33 3.40 6.25 17.25
CA GLU A 33 2.23 7.06 17.62
C GLU A 33 2.32 8.49 17.05
N SER A 34 3.45 8.84 16.43
CA SER A 34 3.71 10.16 15.87
C SER A 34 3.21 10.23 14.43
N PHE A 35 1.99 10.74 14.28
CA PHE A 35 1.37 11.05 13.00
C PHE A 35 0.42 12.23 13.16
N THR A 36 0.17 12.96 12.08
CA THR A 36 -0.78 14.08 12.08
C THR A 36 -2.05 13.67 11.36
N LYS A 37 -3.18 13.68 12.05
CA LYS A 37 -4.50 13.49 11.42
C LYS A 37 -4.98 14.80 10.83
N THR A 38 -5.48 14.74 9.61
CA THR A 38 -6.16 15.85 8.92
C THR A 38 -7.60 15.44 8.60
N GLN A 39 -8.40 16.36 8.07
CA GLN A 39 -9.77 16.05 7.64
C GLN A 39 -9.82 15.05 6.48
N SER A 40 -8.75 14.97 5.69
CA SER A 40 -8.65 14.15 4.47
C SER A 40 -7.76 12.91 4.62
N GLY A 41 -7.07 12.72 5.76
CA GLY A 41 -6.20 11.56 5.94
C GLY A 41 -5.22 11.68 7.08
N VAL A 42 -4.07 11.00 6.93
CA VAL A 42 -3.00 10.97 7.92
C VAL A 42 -1.66 11.28 7.26
N LEU A 43 -0.93 12.23 7.82
CA LEU A 43 0.43 12.58 7.41
C LEU A 43 1.43 11.88 8.32
N ILE A 44 2.38 11.18 7.72
CA ILE A 44 3.40 10.39 8.41
C ILE A 44 4.75 10.68 7.76
N SER A 45 5.74 11.05 8.57
CA SER A 45 7.10 11.23 8.07
C SER A 45 7.80 9.89 7.94
N SER A 46 8.36 9.60 6.76
CA SER A 46 9.13 8.37 6.53
C SER A 46 10.49 8.34 7.24
N ASP A 47 10.89 9.46 7.85
CA ASP A 47 12.19 9.59 8.54
C ASP A 47 12.11 9.11 9.99
N VAL A 48 10.92 9.12 10.58
CA VAL A 48 10.70 8.62 11.95
C VAL A 48 10.30 7.15 11.98
N LEU A 49 10.06 6.53 10.81
CA LEU A 49 9.67 5.12 10.72
C LEU A 49 10.91 4.22 10.73
N PRO A 50 10.93 3.17 11.57
CA PRO A 50 12.01 2.20 11.57
C PRO A 50 11.98 1.39 10.27
N ASP A 51 13.15 0.92 9.85
CA ASP A 51 13.31 0.10 8.64
C ASP A 51 12.42 -1.14 8.65
N ALA A 52 12.20 -1.75 9.82
CA ALA A 52 11.31 -2.90 9.97
C ALA A 52 9.87 -2.57 9.53
N CYS A 53 9.35 -1.40 9.90
CA CYS A 53 8.02 -0.92 9.48
C CYS A 53 7.96 -0.75 7.97
N LEU A 54 8.99 -0.12 7.37
CA LEU A 54 9.04 0.11 5.92
C LEU A 54 9.08 -1.20 5.14
N VAL A 55 9.79 -2.22 5.64
CA VAL A 55 9.84 -3.55 5.04
C VAL A 55 8.49 -4.28 5.16
N GLU A 56 7.80 -4.18 6.30
CA GLU A 56 6.47 -4.77 6.46
C GLU A 56 5.44 -4.11 5.53
N MET A 57 5.49 -2.77 5.41
CA MET A 57 4.67 -2.03 4.45
C MET A 57 4.96 -2.46 3.01
N GLU A 58 6.22 -2.57 2.61
CA GLU A 58 6.59 -2.97 1.24
C GLU A 58 6.05 -4.36 0.88
N LYS A 59 6.06 -5.31 1.83
CA LYS A 59 5.47 -6.64 1.64
C LYS A 59 3.95 -6.57 1.43
N MET A 60 3.26 -5.80 2.26
CA MET A 60 1.80 -5.63 2.14
C MET A 60 1.42 -4.95 0.83
N VAL A 61 2.10 -3.86 0.48
CA VAL A 61 1.84 -3.13 -0.77
C VAL A 61 2.08 -4.03 -1.99
N THR A 62 3.16 -4.82 -1.98
CA THR A 62 3.44 -5.77 -3.08
C THR A 62 2.36 -6.84 -3.18
N PHE A 63 1.89 -7.38 -2.05
CA PHE A 63 0.80 -8.33 -2.02
C PHE A 63 -0.48 -7.75 -2.64
N TYR A 64 -0.90 -6.54 -2.24
CA TYR A 64 -2.09 -5.88 -2.80
C TYR A 64 -1.99 -5.64 -4.30
N LEU A 65 -0.86 -5.12 -4.78
CA LEU A 65 -0.65 -4.90 -6.21
C LEU A 65 -0.68 -6.19 -7.02
N ASP A 66 -0.20 -7.30 -6.47
CA ASP A 66 -0.29 -8.59 -7.14
C ASP A 66 -1.71 -9.17 -7.09
N GLN A 67 -2.46 -8.94 -6.01
CA GLN A 67 -3.89 -9.27 -5.96
C GLN A 67 -4.69 -8.50 -7.03
N HIS A 68 -4.45 -7.19 -7.18
CA HIS A 68 -5.10 -6.38 -8.22
C HIS A 68 -4.87 -6.96 -9.62
N LYS A 69 -3.62 -7.30 -9.96
CA LYS A 69 -3.30 -7.91 -11.27
C LYS A 69 -4.02 -9.23 -11.49
N GLN A 70 -4.12 -10.08 -10.47
CA GLN A 70 -4.81 -11.37 -10.58
C GLN A 70 -6.30 -11.16 -10.80
N MET A 71 -6.92 -10.25 -10.03
CA MET A 71 -8.33 -9.91 -10.20
C MET A 71 -8.63 -9.34 -11.59
N GLU A 72 -7.77 -8.46 -12.12
CA GLU A 72 -7.90 -7.92 -13.48
C GLU A 72 -7.77 -9.02 -14.54
N ALA A 73 -6.85 -9.98 -14.35
CA ALA A 73 -6.67 -11.11 -15.26
C ALA A 73 -7.90 -12.03 -15.26
N ASP A 74 -8.42 -12.36 -14.08
CA ASP A 74 -9.63 -13.16 -13.92
C ASP A 74 -10.87 -12.48 -14.53
N GLU A 75 -11.02 -11.17 -14.35
CA GLU A 75 -12.11 -10.40 -14.94
C GLU A 75 -12.00 -10.36 -16.47
N ALA A 76 -10.79 -10.16 -17.00
CA ALA A 76 -10.54 -10.19 -18.43
C ALA A 76 -10.89 -11.55 -19.04
N GLU A 77 -10.49 -12.65 -18.38
CA GLU A 77 -10.82 -14.01 -18.80
C GLU A 77 -12.34 -14.24 -18.80
N ARG A 78 -13.06 -13.88 -17.74
CA ARG A 78 -14.54 -14.01 -17.68
C ARG A 78 -15.23 -13.29 -18.84
N LYS A 79 -14.81 -12.06 -19.17
CA LYS A 79 -15.36 -11.29 -20.30
C LYS A 79 -15.15 -11.96 -21.65
N THR A 80 -14.09 -12.77 -21.81
CA THR A 80 -13.89 -13.54 -23.05
C THR A 80 -14.88 -14.70 -23.19
N TYR A 81 -15.23 -15.34 -22.07
CA TYR A 81 -16.22 -16.43 -22.06
C TYR A 81 -17.65 -15.91 -22.25
N GLU A 82 -18.02 -14.76 -21.67
CA GLU A 82 -19.36 -14.17 -21.82
C GLU A 82 -19.67 -13.66 -23.24
N ARG A 83 -18.63 -13.40 -24.05
CA ARG A 83 -18.78 -12.94 -25.44
C ARG A 83 -18.87 -14.07 -26.47
N ARG A 84 -18.70 -15.34 -26.05
CA ARG A 84 -18.84 -16.53 -26.90
C ARG A 84 -20.23 -17.13 -26.75
#